data_AF-A0A970TV62-F1
#
_entry.id   AF-A0A970TV62-F1
#
_cell.length_a   1.000
_cell.length_b   1.000
_cell.length_c   1.000
_cell.angle_alpha   90.00
_cell.angle_beta   90.00
_cell.angle_gamma   90.00
#
_symmetry.space_group_name_H-M   'P 1'
#
loop_
_entity.id
_entity.type
_entity.pdbx_description
1 polymer ?
#
loop_
_entity_poly.entity_id
_entity_poly.type
_entity_poly.pdbx_seq_one_letter_code
_entity_poly.pdbx_strand_id
1 'polypeptide(L)'
;MPAPDDQLFVSQEDWWNNACLNWCHDGWALYAMGYREAADLLVQHLEEHGGLQDMLVYPILFLYRQYLELEIKDLIRQGRRLLDISGGFPYNHDIAGLWSICRQLLSDIAPDDSVEELRETDRLIGEFAAVDPSSMAFRYPEDKKGDASLPGIMHINLRNVRDVMSEIGDLLTGAGGLVAEYLAIKSEMEAGFD
;
A
#
# COMPACT_ATOMS: atom_id res chain seq x y z
N MET A 1 4.94 27.76 23.28
CA MET A 1 3.76 27.97 22.40
C MET A 1 4.30 28.33 21.03
N PRO A 2 3.55 28.07 19.94
CA PRO A 2 3.96 28.48 18.61
C PRO A 2 4.26 29.98 18.56
N ALA A 3 5.37 30.36 17.93
CA ALA A 3 5.82 31.71 17.75
C ALA A 3 5.35 32.28 16.39
N PRO A 4 5.26 33.61 16.23
CA PRO A 4 4.83 34.24 14.98
C PRO A 4 5.72 33.92 13.76
N ASP A 5 6.97 33.53 14.00
CA ASP A 5 7.98 33.21 12.99
C ASP A 5 8.17 31.70 12.76
N ASP A 6 7.43 30.84 13.47
CA ASP A 6 7.48 29.39 13.25
C ASP A 6 6.98 29.02 11.85
N GLN A 7 7.71 28.15 11.14
CA GLN A 7 7.33 27.60 9.84
C GLN A 7 7.43 26.07 9.84
N LEU A 8 6.35 25.40 9.44
CA LEU A 8 6.28 23.93 9.44
C LEU A 8 6.99 23.28 8.22
N PHE A 9 7.00 23.97 7.07
CA PHE A 9 7.50 23.43 5.80
C PHE A 9 8.65 24.27 5.26
N VAL A 10 9.79 24.21 5.94
CA VAL A 10 11.02 24.95 5.59
C VAL A 10 12.21 24.02 5.63
N SER A 11 13.18 24.22 4.74
CA SER A 11 14.48 23.54 4.83
C SER A 11 15.39 24.24 5.83
N GLN A 12 16.21 23.49 6.56
CA GLN A 12 17.17 24.01 7.54
C GLN A 12 18.62 23.72 7.14
N GLU A 13 19.57 24.31 7.88
CA GLU A 13 21.01 24.13 7.65
C GLU A 13 21.49 22.70 7.94
N ASP A 14 20.82 21.97 8.85
CA ASP A 14 21.04 20.55 9.14
C ASP A 14 20.44 19.67 8.03
N TRP A 15 21.04 19.80 6.84
CA TRP A 15 20.51 19.27 5.58
C TRP A 15 20.22 17.76 5.58
N TRP A 16 20.85 16.96 6.44
CA TRP A 16 20.57 15.52 6.55
C TRP A 16 19.17 15.22 7.12
N ASN A 17 18.53 16.20 7.76
CA ASN A 17 17.13 16.14 8.20
C ASN A 17 16.16 16.75 7.18
N ASN A 18 16.64 17.37 6.09
CA ASN A 18 15.78 17.85 5.01
C ASN A 18 15.40 16.68 4.09
N ALA A 19 14.11 16.34 4.05
CA ALA A 19 13.60 15.38 3.07
C ALA A 19 13.53 16.01 1.66
N CYS A 20 14.04 15.33 0.64
CA CYS A 20 13.86 15.72 -0.74
C CYS A 20 12.49 15.24 -1.25
N LEU A 21 11.66 16.16 -1.72
CA LEU A 21 10.34 15.87 -2.32
C LEU A 21 10.37 16.11 -3.83
N ASN A 22 9.47 15.45 -4.58
CA ASN A 22 9.26 15.63 -6.02
C ASN A 22 10.47 15.35 -6.94
N TRP A 23 11.45 14.58 -6.47
CA TRP A 23 12.63 14.20 -7.26
C TRP A 23 12.42 12.93 -8.09
N CYS A 24 11.47 12.08 -7.70
CA CYS A 24 11.10 10.88 -8.43
C CYS A 24 9.91 11.17 -9.34
N HIS A 25 10.08 10.99 -10.65
CA HIS A 25 9.03 11.28 -11.65
C HIS A 25 7.80 10.37 -11.51
N ASP A 26 7.99 9.14 -11.04
CA ASP A 26 6.90 8.21 -10.71
C ASP A 26 6.97 7.82 -9.21
N GLY A 27 6.31 8.63 -8.38
CA GLY A 27 6.41 8.50 -6.93
C GLY A 27 5.56 7.39 -6.30
N TRP A 28 4.77 6.62 -7.07
CA TRP A 28 3.79 5.69 -6.47
C TRP A 28 4.45 4.62 -5.60
N ALA A 29 5.44 3.91 -6.14
CA ALA A 29 6.23 2.94 -5.39
C ALA A 29 6.95 3.60 -4.19
N LEU A 30 7.47 4.82 -4.35
CA LEU A 30 8.13 5.55 -3.27
C LEU A 30 7.19 5.80 -2.08
N TYR A 31 5.96 6.25 -2.34
CA TYR A 31 4.97 6.48 -1.29
C TYR A 31 4.55 5.16 -0.63
N ALA A 32 4.24 4.14 -1.43
CA ALA A 32 3.82 2.83 -0.93
C ALA A 32 4.89 2.21 -0.02
N MET A 33 6.15 2.13 -0.50
CA MET A 33 7.28 1.65 0.29
C MET A 33 7.47 2.45 1.58
N GLY A 34 7.33 3.79 1.54
CA GLY A 34 7.43 4.62 2.73
C GLY A 34 6.41 4.27 3.81
N TYR A 35 5.17 3.92 3.42
CA TYR A 35 4.14 3.46 4.36
C TYR A 35 4.46 2.07 4.95
N ARG A 36 4.89 1.11 4.12
CA ARG A 36 5.30 -0.22 4.60
C ARG A 36 6.47 -0.13 5.56
N GLU A 37 7.54 0.57 5.16
CA GLU A 37 8.76 0.72 5.96
C GLU A 37 8.46 1.37 7.32
N ALA A 38 7.63 2.42 7.35
CA ALA A 38 7.21 3.04 8.59
C ALA A 38 6.44 2.07 9.50
N ALA A 39 5.55 1.24 8.94
CA ALA A 39 4.82 0.24 9.70
C ALA A 39 5.76 -0.84 10.26
N ASP A 40 6.66 -1.36 9.44
CA ASP A 40 7.64 -2.40 9.82
C ASP A 40 8.56 -1.91 10.95
N LEU A 41 9.08 -0.69 10.85
CA LEU A 41 9.91 -0.06 11.90
C LEU A 41 9.15 0.10 13.22
N LEU A 42 7.86 0.47 13.18
CA LEU A 42 7.05 0.58 14.40
C LEU A 42 6.80 -0.79 15.03
N VAL A 43 6.53 -1.83 14.23
CA VAL A 43 6.37 -3.20 14.74
C VAL A 43 7.67 -3.69 15.36
N GLN A 44 8.80 -3.51 14.69
CA GLN A 44 10.12 -3.89 15.20
C GLN A 44 10.41 -3.18 16.53
N HIS A 45 10.18 -1.86 16.60
CA HIS A 45 10.38 -1.10 17.84
C HIS A 45 9.56 -1.69 19.00
N LEU A 46 8.31 -2.07 18.75
CA LEU A 46 7.43 -2.70 19.75
C LEU A 46 7.88 -4.10 20.17
N GLU A 47 8.46 -4.89 19.26
CA GLU A 47 9.04 -6.20 19.61
C GLU A 47 10.26 -6.06 20.53
N GLU A 48 11.07 -5.04 20.29
CA GLU A 48 12.30 -4.78 21.04
C GLU A 48 12.03 -4.12 22.41
N HIS A 49 11.07 -3.21 22.50
CA HIS A 49 10.87 -2.35 23.67
C HIS A 49 9.53 -2.56 24.40
N GLY A 50 8.50 -3.03 23.71
CA GLY A 50 7.15 -3.22 24.23
C GLY A 50 6.44 -1.94 24.70
N GLY A 51 5.26 -2.09 25.31
CA GLY A 51 4.59 -1.06 26.10
C GLY A 51 3.64 -0.12 25.35
N LEU A 52 3.72 -0.02 24.02
CA LEU A 52 2.89 0.89 23.23
C LEU A 52 1.97 0.19 22.22
N GLN A 53 1.85 -1.15 22.27
CA GLN A 53 1.11 -1.93 21.27
C GLN A 53 -0.36 -1.48 21.14
N ASP A 54 -1.03 -1.26 22.27
CA ASP A 54 -2.45 -0.88 22.31
C ASP A 54 -2.71 0.51 21.72
N MET A 55 -1.70 1.38 21.69
CA MET A 55 -1.79 2.72 21.08
C MET A 55 -1.37 2.69 19.62
N LEU A 56 -0.28 1.99 19.30
CA LEU A 56 0.32 1.98 17.97
C LEU A 56 -0.36 0.99 17.01
N VAL A 57 -1.21 0.08 17.48
CA VAL A 57 -2.00 -0.81 16.62
C VAL A 57 -2.79 -0.04 15.56
N TYR A 58 -3.43 1.07 15.93
CA TYR A 58 -4.25 1.87 15.00
C TYR A 58 -3.41 2.49 13.86
N PRO A 59 -2.36 3.30 14.13
CA PRO A 59 -1.53 3.83 13.06
C PRO A 59 -0.80 2.73 12.27
N ILE A 60 -0.28 1.67 12.89
CA ILE A 60 0.41 0.59 12.17
C ILE A 60 -0.52 -0.07 11.13
N LEU A 61 -1.74 -0.42 11.53
CA LEU A 61 -2.70 -1.04 10.62
C LEU A 61 -3.13 -0.07 9.51
N PHE A 62 -3.27 1.23 9.82
CA PHE A 62 -3.53 2.24 8.80
C PHE A 62 -2.36 2.38 7.80
N LEU A 63 -1.11 2.34 8.25
CA LEU A 63 0.06 2.41 7.36
C LEU A 63 0.10 1.21 6.41
N TYR A 64 -0.09 -0.01 6.90
CA TYR A 64 -0.20 -1.20 6.03
C TYR A 64 -1.39 -1.14 5.07
N ARG A 65 -2.54 -0.64 5.53
CA ARG A 65 -3.71 -0.43 4.65
C ARG A 65 -3.37 0.53 3.52
N GLN A 66 -2.67 1.63 3.82
CA GLN A 66 -2.28 2.63 2.84
C GLN A 66 -1.22 2.11 1.87
N TYR A 67 -0.25 1.33 2.35
CA TYR A 67 0.70 0.59 1.52
C TYR A 67 -0.02 -0.26 0.47
N LEU A 68 -0.92 -1.15 0.89
CA LEU A 68 -1.66 -2.01 -0.02
C LEU A 68 -2.47 -1.22 -1.05
N GLU A 69 -3.11 -0.11 -0.65
CA GLU A 69 -3.87 0.71 -1.61
C GLU A 69 -3.01 1.25 -2.74
N LEU A 70 -1.84 1.78 -2.37
CA LEU A 70 -0.96 2.46 -3.30
C LEU A 70 -0.30 1.46 -4.24
N GLU A 71 0.20 0.32 -3.73
CA GLU A 71 0.73 -0.76 -4.57
C GLU A 71 -0.32 -1.29 -5.55
N ILE A 72 -1.53 -1.59 -5.07
CA ILE A 72 -2.60 -2.10 -5.93
C ILE A 72 -2.99 -1.07 -7.00
N LYS A 73 -3.09 0.21 -6.64
CA LYS A 73 -3.36 1.29 -7.61
C LYS A 73 -2.23 1.43 -8.63
N ASP A 74 -1.00 1.25 -8.20
CA ASP A 74 0.16 1.30 -9.06
C ASP A 74 0.15 0.15 -10.08
N LEU A 75 -0.07 -1.07 -9.62
CA LEU A 75 -0.21 -2.25 -10.47
C LEU A 75 -1.36 -2.12 -11.47
N ILE A 76 -2.50 -1.54 -11.07
CA ILE A 76 -3.60 -1.25 -12.00
C ILE A 76 -3.13 -0.28 -13.09
N ARG A 77 -2.41 0.79 -12.72
CA ARG A 77 -1.89 1.78 -13.69
C ARG A 77 -0.94 1.12 -14.68
N GLN A 78 0.01 0.35 -14.17
CA GLN A 78 1.02 -0.33 -14.99
C GLN A 78 0.40 -1.42 -15.88
N GLY A 79 -0.46 -2.27 -15.31
CA GLY A 79 -1.13 -3.35 -16.04
C GLY A 79 -2.05 -2.85 -17.15
N ARG A 80 -2.82 -1.77 -16.90
CA ARG A 80 -3.63 -1.13 -17.95
C ARG A 80 -2.78 -0.56 -19.07
N ARG A 81 -1.66 0.10 -18.74
CA ARG A 81 -0.71 0.61 -19.73
C ARG A 81 -0.14 -0.55 -20.57
N LEU A 82 0.23 -1.65 -19.94
CA LEU A 82 0.78 -2.81 -20.63
C LEU A 82 -0.22 -3.38 -21.64
N LEU A 83 -1.48 -3.52 -21.24
CA LEU A 83 -2.56 -4.09 -22.06
C LEU A 83 -3.27 -3.08 -22.99
N ASP A 84 -2.78 -1.85 -23.12
CA ASP A 84 -3.42 -0.76 -23.89
C ASP A 84 -4.86 -0.44 -23.47
N ILE A 85 -5.18 -0.67 -22.20
CA ILE A 85 -6.50 -0.36 -21.63
C ILE A 85 -6.50 1.11 -21.20
N SER A 86 -7.42 1.90 -21.76
CA SER A 86 -7.55 3.31 -21.41
C SER A 86 -8.02 3.52 -19.97
N GLY A 87 -7.49 4.55 -19.29
CA GLY A 87 -7.95 5.03 -17.98
C GLY A 87 -7.02 4.66 -16.82
N GLY A 88 -7.08 5.45 -15.74
CA GLY A 88 -6.33 5.21 -14.50
C GLY A 88 -7.01 4.21 -13.57
N PHE A 89 -6.65 4.16 -12.29
CA PHE A 89 -7.38 3.37 -11.28
C PHE A 89 -8.62 4.12 -10.75
N PRO A 90 -9.57 3.43 -10.10
CA PRO A 90 -10.66 4.08 -9.35
C PRO A 90 -10.16 5.01 -8.24
N TYR A 91 -10.62 6.26 -8.20
CA TYR A 91 -10.26 7.26 -7.17
C TYR A 91 -11.02 7.10 -5.85
N ASN A 92 -11.29 5.87 -5.45
CA ASN A 92 -11.89 5.53 -4.16
C ASN A 92 -10.88 4.79 -3.26
N HIS A 93 -11.34 4.37 -2.09
CA HIS A 93 -10.56 3.62 -1.09
C HIS A 93 -11.11 2.21 -0.85
N ASP A 94 -11.87 1.68 -1.81
CA ASP A 94 -12.43 0.33 -1.75
C ASP A 94 -11.35 -0.68 -2.17
N ILE A 95 -10.63 -1.22 -1.19
CA ILE A 95 -9.49 -2.12 -1.47
C ILE A 95 -9.93 -3.42 -2.13
N ALA A 96 -11.12 -3.93 -1.82
CA ALA A 96 -11.63 -5.15 -2.42
C ALA A 96 -11.94 -4.92 -3.92
N GLY A 97 -12.59 -3.79 -4.23
CA GLY A 97 -12.84 -3.39 -5.61
C GLY A 97 -11.56 -3.11 -6.40
N LEU A 98 -10.58 -2.43 -5.79
CA LEU A 98 -9.27 -2.19 -6.38
C LEU A 98 -8.54 -3.51 -6.64
N TRP A 99 -8.49 -4.40 -5.65
CA TRP A 99 -7.85 -5.71 -5.78
C TRP A 99 -8.48 -6.56 -6.87
N SER A 100 -9.82 -6.59 -6.97
CA SER A 100 -10.51 -7.33 -8.04
C SER A 100 -10.07 -6.90 -9.44
N ILE A 101 -9.89 -5.59 -9.66
CA ILE A 101 -9.37 -5.07 -10.93
C ILE A 101 -7.91 -5.48 -11.13
N CYS A 102 -7.08 -5.30 -10.11
CA CYS A 102 -5.66 -5.64 -10.17
C CYS A 102 -5.46 -7.13 -10.49
N ARG A 103 -6.14 -8.01 -9.76
CA ARG A 103 -6.08 -9.46 -9.95
C ARG A 103 -6.49 -9.87 -11.36
N GLN A 104 -7.56 -9.28 -11.90
CA GLN A 104 -7.95 -9.56 -13.30
C GLN A 104 -6.83 -9.16 -14.28
N LEU A 105 -6.24 -7.98 -14.12
CA LEU A 105 -5.13 -7.53 -14.97
C LEU A 105 -3.93 -8.47 -14.87
N LEU A 106 -3.56 -8.91 -13.65
CA LEU A 106 -2.47 -9.86 -13.46
C LEU A 106 -2.76 -11.21 -14.13
N SER A 107 -3.98 -11.72 -14.02
CA SER A 107 -4.41 -12.94 -14.72
C SER A 107 -4.43 -12.79 -16.25
N ASP A 108 -4.74 -11.60 -16.78
CA ASP A 108 -4.69 -11.33 -18.22
C ASP A 108 -3.24 -11.25 -18.74
N ILE A 109 -2.31 -10.76 -17.90
CA ILE A 109 -0.88 -10.61 -18.23
C ILE A 109 -0.15 -11.95 -18.13
N ALA A 110 -0.39 -12.72 -17.06
CA ALA A 110 0.28 -13.98 -16.77
C ALA A 110 -0.70 -14.99 -16.13
N PRO A 111 -1.53 -15.69 -16.93
CA PRO A 111 -2.64 -16.52 -16.43
C PRO A 111 -2.25 -17.66 -15.48
N ASP A 112 -1.07 -18.23 -15.67
CA ASP A 112 -0.58 -19.42 -14.93
C ASP A 112 0.45 -19.05 -13.86
N ASP A 113 0.78 -17.77 -13.69
CA ASP A 113 1.76 -17.32 -12.71
C ASP A 113 1.12 -17.09 -11.34
N SER A 114 1.78 -17.58 -10.27
CA SER A 114 1.42 -17.30 -8.88
C SER A 114 -0.06 -17.54 -8.51
N VAL A 115 -0.72 -18.52 -9.13
CA VAL A 115 -2.19 -18.71 -9.04
C VAL A 115 -2.68 -18.94 -7.61
N GLU A 116 -1.98 -19.80 -6.85
CA GLU A 116 -2.38 -20.10 -5.47
C GLU A 116 -2.03 -18.94 -4.53
N GLU A 117 -0.91 -18.27 -4.73
CA GLU A 117 -0.50 -17.08 -3.99
C GLU A 117 -1.51 -15.94 -4.20
N LEU A 118 -1.93 -15.68 -5.44
CA LEU A 118 -2.96 -14.69 -5.76
C LEU A 118 -4.31 -15.03 -5.11
N ARG A 119 -4.65 -16.32 -5.01
CA ARG A 119 -5.87 -16.77 -4.31
C ARG A 119 -5.79 -16.51 -2.81
N GLU A 120 -4.65 -16.78 -2.18
CA GLU A 120 -4.49 -16.51 -0.74
C GLU A 120 -4.41 -15.01 -0.44
N THR A 121 -3.77 -14.22 -1.32
CA THR A 121 -3.79 -12.76 -1.22
C THR A 121 -5.20 -12.20 -1.37
N ASP A 122 -6.03 -12.76 -2.26
CA ASP A 122 -7.45 -12.40 -2.38
C ASP A 122 -8.23 -12.63 -1.09
N ARG A 123 -8.00 -13.78 -0.44
CA ARG A 123 -8.60 -14.09 0.87
C ARG A 123 -8.16 -13.08 1.94
N LEU A 124 -6.86 -12.77 2.01
CA LEU A 124 -6.28 -11.87 3.01
C LEU A 124 -6.72 -10.40 2.81
N ILE A 125 -6.76 -9.92 1.56
CA ILE A 125 -7.30 -8.59 1.25
C ILE A 125 -8.80 -8.53 1.57
N GLY A 126 -9.55 -9.61 1.30
CA GLY A 126 -10.95 -9.73 1.69
C GLY A 126 -11.16 -9.65 3.21
N GLU A 127 -10.29 -10.30 3.99
CA GLU A 127 -10.28 -10.19 5.45
C GLU A 127 -10.03 -8.74 5.91
N PHE A 128 -9.03 -8.07 5.33
CA PHE A 128 -8.75 -6.67 5.64
C PHE A 128 -9.92 -5.75 5.27
N ALA A 129 -10.50 -5.93 4.07
CA ALA A 129 -11.60 -5.13 3.56
C ALA A 129 -12.88 -5.28 4.39
N ALA A 130 -13.11 -6.46 4.98
CA ALA A 130 -14.25 -6.68 5.88
C ALA A 130 -14.14 -5.86 7.16
N VAL A 131 -12.91 -5.62 7.65
CA VAL A 131 -12.64 -4.81 8.84
C VAL A 131 -12.60 -3.32 8.49
N ASP A 132 -11.95 -2.95 7.40
CA ASP A 132 -11.73 -1.55 7.00
C ASP A 132 -12.06 -1.27 5.52
N PRO A 133 -13.35 -1.24 5.16
CA PRO A 133 -13.79 -1.13 3.76
C PRO A 133 -13.51 0.25 3.14
N SER A 134 -13.27 1.28 3.96
CA SER A 134 -13.15 2.67 3.51
C SER A 134 -11.90 3.38 3.99
N SER A 135 -10.91 2.62 4.48
CA SER A 135 -9.69 3.15 5.09
C SER A 135 -9.95 3.96 6.38
N MET A 136 -11.10 3.81 7.04
CA MET A 136 -11.50 4.64 8.18
C MET A 136 -11.34 3.95 9.54
N ALA A 137 -11.46 2.62 9.60
CA ALA A 137 -11.68 1.89 10.85
C ALA A 137 -10.51 2.00 11.83
N PHE A 138 -9.27 2.10 11.31
CA PHE A 138 -8.06 2.28 12.11
C PHE A 138 -7.65 3.75 12.30
N ARG A 139 -8.40 4.72 11.75
CA ARG A 139 -8.14 6.16 11.92
C ARG A 139 -9.05 6.83 12.93
N TYR A 140 -10.27 6.33 13.07
CA TYR A 140 -11.29 6.93 13.92
C TYR A 140 -11.88 5.87 14.84
N PRO A 141 -12.13 6.19 16.12
CA PRO A 141 -12.75 5.24 17.05
C PRO A 141 -14.21 4.93 16.67
N GLU A 142 -14.86 5.84 15.95
CA GLU A 142 -16.25 5.74 15.51
C GLU A 142 -16.36 5.96 13.99
N ASP A 143 -17.35 5.33 13.39
CA ASP A 143 -17.71 5.51 11.98
C ASP A 143 -18.55 6.79 11.77
N LYS A 144 -19.00 7.02 10.53
CA LYS A 144 -19.81 8.21 10.19
C LYS A 144 -21.20 8.23 10.84
N LYS A 145 -21.64 7.13 11.44
CA LYS A 145 -22.92 7.00 12.16
C LYS A 145 -22.73 7.11 13.67
N GLY A 146 -21.49 7.17 14.16
CA GLY A 146 -21.15 7.15 15.59
C GLY A 146 -21.06 5.73 16.17
N ASP A 147 -21.09 4.70 15.33
CA ASP A 147 -20.90 3.31 15.77
C ASP A 147 -19.39 3.03 15.91
N ALA A 148 -19.01 2.14 16.83
CA ALA A 148 -17.60 1.78 17.02
C ALA A 148 -16.98 1.20 15.73
N SER A 149 -15.77 1.64 15.38
CA SER A 149 -15.12 1.27 14.11
C SER A 149 -14.65 -0.19 14.01
N LEU A 150 -14.32 -0.83 15.14
CA LEU A 150 -13.76 -2.18 15.18
C LEU A 150 -14.60 -3.12 16.07
N PRO A 151 -15.90 -3.28 15.80
CA PRO A 151 -16.79 -4.05 16.67
C PRO A 151 -16.39 -5.54 16.66
N GLY A 152 -16.20 -6.11 17.85
CA GLY A 152 -15.92 -7.54 18.03
C GLY A 152 -14.45 -7.95 17.86
N ILE A 153 -13.54 -7.04 17.50
CA ILE A 153 -12.11 -7.31 17.47
C ILE A 153 -11.50 -6.90 18.81
N MET A 154 -11.00 -7.89 19.55
CA MET A 154 -10.44 -7.66 20.90
C MET A 154 -8.91 -7.59 20.91
N HIS A 155 -8.24 -8.32 20.01
CA HIS A 155 -6.79 -8.41 19.99
C HIS A 155 -6.28 -8.55 18.56
N ILE A 156 -5.16 -7.89 18.27
CA ILE A 156 -4.41 -8.03 17.02
C ILE A 156 -2.95 -8.28 17.40
N ASN A 157 -2.33 -9.30 16.82
CA ASN A 157 -0.91 -9.55 16.99
C ASN A 157 -0.12 -8.81 15.90
N LEU A 158 0.59 -7.75 16.27
CA LEU A 158 1.29 -6.88 15.32
C LEU A 158 2.44 -7.57 14.58
N ARG A 159 3.13 -8.52 15.22
CA ARG A 159 4.14 -9.36 14.55
C ARG A 159 3.50 -10.19 13.44
N ASN A 160 2.38 -10.85 13.75
CA ASN A 160 1.65 -11.63 12.75
C ASN A 160 1.17 -10.76 11.58
N VAL A 161 0.68 -9.55 11.86
CA VAL A 161 0.29 -8.60 10.81
C VAL A 161 1.49 -8.28 9.92
N ARG A 162 2.64 -7.91 10.49
CA ARG A 162 3.86 -7.65 9.71
C ARG A 162 4.25 -8.84 8.85
N ASP A 163 4.33 -10.03 9.45
CA ASP A 163 4.81 -11.24 8.77
C ASP A 163 3.90 -11.58 7.57
N VAL A 164 2.57 -11.55 7.75
CA VAL A 164 1.59 -11.75 6.67
C VAL A 164 1.66 -10.64 5.61
N MET A 165 1.88 -9.39 6.04
CA MET A 165 1.95 -8.26 5.12
C MET A 165 3.24 -8.26 4.29
N SER A 166 4.31 -8.86 4.81
CA SER A 166 5.53 -9.13 4.04
C SER A 166 5.25 -10.10 2.91
N GLU A 167 4.57 -11.23 3.18
CA GLU A 167 4.23 -12.23 2.15
C GLU A 167 3.36 -11.61 1.03
N ILE A 168 2.35 -10.81 1.40
CA ILE A 168 1.54 -10.09 0.40
C ILE A 168 2.44 -9.12 -0.39
N GLY A 169 3.28 -8.36 0.30
CA GLY A 169 4.15 -7.37 -0.33
C GLY A 169 5.17 -7.98 -1.29
N ASP A 170 5.69 -9.16 -0.98
CA ASP A 170 6.65 -9.88 -1.82
C ASP A 170 5.97 -10.35 -3.12
N LEU A 171 4.73 -10.86 -3.05
CA LEU A 171 3.93 -11.17 -4.23
C LEU A 171 3.66 -9.93 -5.09
N LEU A 172 3.22 -8.82 -4.49
CA LEU A 172 2.94 -7.58 -5.22
C LEU A 172 4.20 -7.01 -5.89
N THR A 173 5.33 -7.09 -5.20
CA THR A 173 6.65 -6.67 -5.73
C THR A 173 7.05 -7.52 -6.94
N GLY A 174 6.88 -8.85 -6.84
CA GLY A 174 7.12 -9.78 -7.95
C GLY A 174 6.25 -9.46 -9.16
N ALA A 175 4.95 -9.27 -8.95
CA ALA A 175 3.99 -8.89 -9.98
C ALA A 175 4.37 -7.55 -10.64
N GLY A 176 4.78 -6.56 -9.85
CA GLY A 176 5.25 -5.27 -10.35
C GLY A 176 6.51 -5.38 -11.21
N GLY A 177 7.46 -6.21 -10.79
CA GLY A 177 8.67 -6.51 -11.57
C GLY A 177 8.34 -7.15 -12.93
N LEU A 178 7.45 -8.13 -12.96
CA LEU A 178 6.98 -8.77 -14.19
C LEU A 178 6.33 -7.77 -15.15
N VAL A 179 5.40 -6.95 -14.64
CA VAL A 179 4.72 -5.92 -15.45
C VAL A 179 5.72 -4.91 -16.01
N ALA A 180 6.70 -4.49 -15.20
CA ALA A 180 7.73 -3.55 -15.63
C ALA A 180 8.63 -4.14 -16.74
N GLU A 181 9.00 -5.43 -16.63
CA GLU A 181 9.75 -6.13 -17.67
C GLU A 181 8.97 -6.17 -18.99
N TYR A 182 7.69 -6.53 -18.95
CA TYR A 182 6.84 -6.59 -20.15
C TYR A 182 6.61 -5.19 -20.76
N LEU A 183 6.48 -4.15 -19.93
CA LEU A 183 6.41 -2.76 -20.39
C LEU A 183 7.69 -2.31 -21.09
N ALA A 184 8.87 -2.74 -20.59
CA ALA A 184 10.15 -2.44 -21.21
C ALA A 184 10.23 -3.11 -22.60
N ILE A 185 9.91 -4.40 -22.69
CA ILE A 185 9.88 -5.15 -23.97
C ILE A 185 8.95 -4.46 -24.97
N LYS A 186 7.73 -4.10 -24.54
CA LYS A 186 6.76 -3.41 -25.39
C LYS A 186 7.31 -2.07 -25.92
N SER A 187 7.95 -1.28 -25.04
CA SER A 187 8.53 0.02 -25.41
C SER A 187 9.69 -0.13 -26.41
N GLU A 188 10.52 -1.16 -26.27
CA GLU A 188 11.60 -1.47 -27.22
C GLU A 188 11.07 -1.89 -28.58
N MET A 189 10.01 -2.71 -28.61
CA MET A 189 9.35 -3.11 -29.85
C MET A 189 8.79 -1.89 -30.58
N GLU A 190 8.04 -1.03 -29.89
CA GLU A 190 7.47 0.19 -30.47
C GLU A 190 8.55 1.12 -31.04
N ALA A 191 9.66 1.34 -30.32
CA ALA A 191 10.76 2.17 -30.77
C ALA A 191 11.55 1.59 -31.97
N GLY A 192 11.48 0.27 -32.20
CA GLY A 192 12.12 -0.40 -33.34
C GLY A 192 11.32 -0.33 -34.65
N PHE A 193 10.07 0.18 -34.61
CA PHE A 193 9.21 0.35 -35.78
C PHE A 193 9.12 1.81 -36.29
N ASP A 194 9.78 2.76 -35.61
CA ASP A 194 9.93 4.17 -36.00
C ASP A 194 11.30 4.44 -36.69
#